data_AF-A0A8X6W0Z8-F1
#
_entry.id   AF-A0A8X6W0Z8-F1
#
_cell.length_a   1.000
_cell.length_b   1.000
_cell.length_c   1.000
_cell.angle_alpha   90.00
_cell.angle_beta   90.00
_cell.angle_gamma   90.00
#
_symmetry.space_group_name_H-M   'P 1'
#
loop_
_entity.id
_entity.type
_entity.pdbx_description
1 polymer ?
#
loop_
_entity_poly.entity_id
_entity_poly.type
_entity_poly.pdbx_seq_one_letter_code
_entity_poly.pdbx_strand_id
1 'polypeptide(L)'
;MKIAVWSTRRVAGQVDRSDYAVRNCWEQWTREGTHERKTWSGTTRKKTRREDRRIMRQELMDPTVTRSTIRVDVGEAYCSTNNLQTPCRSKS
;
A
#
# COMPACT_ATOMS: atom_id res chain seq x y z
N MET A 1 0.03 28.54 20.62
CA MET A 1 -1.08 27.55 20.57
C MET A 1 -1.29 27.03 21.98
N LYS A 2 -2.38 27.41 22.65
CA LYS A 2 -2.70 26.90 24.00
C LYS A 2 -3.32 25.52 23.83
N ILE A 3 -2.57 24.48 24.15
CA ILE A 3 -3.11 23.13 24.22
C ILE A 3 -3.86 23.06 25.54
N ALA A 4 -5.18 22.95 25.50
CA ALA A 4 -5.94 22.70 26.71
C ALA A 4 -5.53 21.32 27.24
N VAL A 5 -4.98 21.27 28.46
CA VAL A 5 -4.59 20.00 29.10
C VAL A 5 -5.87 19.32 29.57
N TRP A 6 -6.47 18.54 28.67
CA TRP A 6 -7.63 17.71 28.98
C TRP A 6 -7.15 16.34 29.44
N SER A 7 -7.80 15.78 30.47
CA SER A 7 -7.52 14.40 30.86
C SER A 7 -8.00 13.46 29.75
N THR A 8 -7.17 12.47 29.38
CA THR A 8 -7.49 11.49 28.32
C THR A 8 -8.86 10.85 28.54
N ARG A 9 -9.21 10.57 29.80
CA ARG A 9 -10.49 10.01 30.21
C ARG A 9 -11.69 10.90 29.90
N ARG A 10 -11.53 12.22 30.05
CA ARG A 10 -12.59 13.18 29.72
C ARG A 10 -12.80 13.26 28.21
N VAL A 11 -11.71 13.20 27.43
CA VAL A 11 -11.78 13.15 25.96
C VAL A 11 -12.46 11.86 25.51
N ALA A 12 -12.03 10.71 26.04
CA ALA A 12 -12.61 9.41 25.76
C ALA A 12 -14.12 9.36 26.00
N GLY A 13 -14.59 9.91 27.13
CA GLY A 13 -16.01 10.03 27.43
C GLY A 13 -16.77 10.97 26.49
N GLN A 14 -16.13 12.00 25.93
CA GLN A 14 -16.76 12.89 24.95
C GLN A 14 -16.82 12.29 23.55
N VAL A 15 -15.83 11.50 23.14
CA VAL A 15 -15.76 10.90 21.80
C VAL A 15 -16.35 9.49 21.73
N ASP A 16 -16.84 8.96 22.86
CA ASP A 16 -17.30 7.57 23.02
C ASP A 16 -16.27 6.56 22.48
N ARG A 17 -15.01 6.74 22.88
CA ARG A 17 -13.89 5.86 22.54
C ARG A 17 -13.17 5.45 23.80
N SER A 18 -12.45 4.32 23.73
CA SER A 18 -11.63 3.90 24.85
C SER A 18 -10.46 4.86 25.11
N ASP A 19 -10.06 5.02 26.37
CA ASP A 19 -8.87 5.78 26.77
C ASP A 19 -7.63 5.35 25.97
N TYR A 20 -7.50 4.06 25.68
CA TYR A 20 -6.42 3.50 24.87
C TYR A 20 -6.45 4.03 23.43
N ALA A 21 -7.62 4.11 22.81
CA ALA A 21 -7.76 4.62 21.44
C ALA A 21 -7.40 6.11 21.36
N VAL A 22 -7.82 6.91 22.35
CA VAL A 22 -7.48 8.34 22.42
C VAL A 22 -5.97 8.52 22.61
N ARG A 23 -5.34 7.76 23.50
CA ARG A 23 -3.89 7.82 23.72
C ARG A 23 -3.10 7.45 22.46
N ASN A 24 -3.46 6.35 21.82
CA ASN A 24 -2.80 5.89 20.59
C ASN A 24 -2.96 6.90 19.44
N CYS A 25 -4.13 7.55 19.35
CA CYS A 25 -4.36 8.62 18.37
C CYS A 25 -3.46 9.85 18.63
N TRP A 26 -3.30 10.25 19.89
CA TRP A 26 -2.40 11.35 20.26
C TRP A 26 -0.95 11.02 19.97
N GLU A 27 -0.51 9.80 20.27
CA GLU A 27 0.87 9.34 20.00
C GLU A 27 1.16 9.23 18.51
N GLN A 28 0.18 8.79 17.71
CA GLN A 28 0.28 8.80 16.26
C GLN A 28 0.37 10.24 15.72
N TRP A 29 -0.45 11.15 16.25
CA TRP A 29 -0.40 12.56 15.87
C TRP A 29 0.97 13.19 16.18
N THR A 30 1.53 12.97 17.38
CA THR A 30 2.82 13.57 17.74
C THR A 30 3.98 13.02 16.92
N ARG A 31 3.92 11.74 16.49
CA ARG A 31 4.95 11.14 15.63
C ARG A 31 4.83 11.54 14.16
N GLU A 32 3.62 11.65 13.64
CA GLU A 32 3.39 11.78 12.19
C GLU A 32 2.99 13.21 11.78
N GLY A 33 2.61 14.07 12.74
CA GLY A 33 2.14 15.43 12.50
C GLY A 33 0.84 15.49 11.69
N THR A 34 0.21 14.34 11.42
CA THR A 34 -0.97 14.19 10.56
C THR A 34 -2.05 13.45 11.33
N HIS A 35 -3.29 13.93 11.22
CA HIS A 35 -4.47 13.27 11.80
C HIS A 35 -4.90 12.02 11.01
N GLU A 36 -4.34 11.85 9.80
CA GLU A 36 -4.65 10.75 8.92
C GLU A 36 -4.00 9.48 9.46
N ARG A 37 -4.82 8.46 9.72
CA ARG A 37 -4.28 7.13 9.98
C ARG A 37 -3.57 6.68 8.70
N LYS A 38 -2.26 6.43 8.78
CA LYS A 38 -1.59 5.62 7.77
C LYS A 38 -2.30 4.28 7.70
N THR A 39 -3.08 4.10 6.66
CA THR A 39 -3.54 2.78 6.26
C THR A 39 -2.26 2.04 5.91
N TRP A 40 -1.84 1.13 6.80
CA TRP A 40 -0.75 0.22 6.50
C TRP A 40 -1.12 -0.45 5.18
N SER A 41 -0.41 -0.10 4.10
CA SER A 41 -0.67 -0.63 2.78
C SER A 41 -0.21 -2.08 2.76
N GLY A 42 -1.05 -2.96 3.32
CA GLY A 42 -0.81 -4.41 3.40
C GLY A 42 -0.90 -5.11 2.04
N THR A 43 -1.01 -4.37 0.94
CA THR A 43 -0.88 -4.94 -0.39
C THR A 43 0.59 -4.84 -0.79
N THR A 44 1.33 -5.94 -0.59
CA THR A 44 2.63 -6.11 -1.23
C THR A 44 2.44 -5.86 -2.71
N ARG A 45 3.02 -4.76 -3.19
CA ARG A 45 2.95 -4.35 -4.60
C ARG A 45 3.48 -5.54 -5.41
N LYS A 46 2.60 -6.18 -6.18
CA LYS A 46 2.92 -7.37 -6.99
C LYS A 46 4.08 -7.12 -7.96
N LYS A 47 4.38 -5.84 -8.24
CA LYS A 47 5.45 -5.40 -9.12
C LYS A 47 6.57 -4.76 -8.33
N THR A 48 7.79 -5.18 -8.60
CA THR A 48 8.97 -4.55 -8.02
C THR A 48 9.13 -3.13 -8.58
N ARG A 49 9.79 -2.23 -7.83
CA ARG A 49 10.08 -0.86 -8.30
C ARG A 49 10.82 -0.83 -9.64
N ARG A 50 11.55 -1.90 -9.96
CA ARG A 50 12.28 -2.08 -11.21
C ARG A 50 11.34 -2.37 -12.38
N GLU A 51 10.35 -3.23 -12.19
CA GLU A 51 9.32 -3.54 -13.20
C GLU A 51 8.46 -2.32 -13.50
N ASP A 52 8.02 -1.59 -12.47
CA ASP A 52 7.23 -0.37 -12.65
C ASP A 52 8.00 0.68 -13.47
N ARG A 53 9.31 0.82 -13.24
CA ARG A 53 10.16 1.72 -14.04
C ARG A 53 10.30 1.26 -15.49
N ARG A 54 10.32 -0.05 -15.75
CA ARG A 54 10.38 -0.58 -17.12
C ARG A 54 9.08 -0.32 -17.87
N ILE A 55 7.95 -0.56 -17.22
CA ILE A 55 6.61 -0.29 -17.77
C ILE A 55 6.47 1.20 -18.12
N MET A 56 6.79 2.10 -17.18
CA MET A 56 6.73 3.54 -17.43
C MET A 56 7.66 4.00 -18.55
N ARG A 57 8.86 3.43 -18.67
CA ARG A 57 9.77 3.73 -19.78
C ARG A 57 9.20 3.26 -21.11
N GLN A 58 8.60 2.09 -21.15
CA GLN A 58 8.09 1.52 -22.38
C GLN A 58 6.86 2.25 -22.89
N GLU A 59 5.94 2.61 -21.99
CA GLU A 59 4.78 3.45 -22.29
C GLU A 59 5.18 4.86 -22.75
N LEU A 60 6.28 5.40 -22.21
CA LEU A 60 6.82 6.70 -22.64
C LEU A 60 7.50 6.65 -24.02
N MET A 61 8.14 5.53 -24.37
CA MET A 61 8.83 5.37 -25.66
C MET A 61 7.86 5.06 -26.80
N ASP A 62 6.82 4.27 -26.54
CA ASP A 62 5.79 3.96 -27.52
C ASP A 62 4.43 3.74 -26.83
N PRO A 63 3.54 4.75 -26.86
CA PRO A 63 2.22 4.67 -26.21
C PRO A 63 1.26 3.70 -26.90
N THR A 64 1.61 3.15 -28.07
CA THR A 64 0.80 2.13 -28.76
C THR A 64 1.09 0.71 -28.30
N VAL A 65 2.12 0.51 -27.48
CA VAL A 65 2.51 -0.81 -26.98
C VAL A 65 1.43 -1.37 -26.06
N THR A 66 0.89 -2.52 -26.43
CA THR A 66 -0.14 -3.21 -25.66
C THR A 66 0.43 -3.81 -24.36
N ARG A 67 -0.42 -3.89 -23.34
CA ARG A 67 -0.08 -4.45 -22.01
C ARG A 67 0.52 -5.86 -22.07
N SER A 68 0.10 -6.69 -23.04
CA SER A 68 0.64 -8.03 -23.28
C SER A 68 2.11 -8.00 -23.66
N THR A 69 2.51 -7.10 -24.55
CA THR A 69 3.90 -6.94 -25.00
C THR A 69 4.80 -6.50 -23.85
N ILE A 70 4.35 -5.53 -23.05
CA ILE A 70 5.10 -5.05 -21.87
C ILE A 70 5.34 -6.17 -20.85
N ARG A 71 4.38 -7.08 -20.65
CA ARG A 71 4.55 -8.22 -19.71
C ARG A 71 5.60 -9.20 -20.18
N VAL A 72 5.67 -9.48 -21.49
CA VAL A 72 6.67 -10.36 -22.09
C VAL A 72 8.06 -9.75 -21.96
N ASP A 73 8.22 -8.46 -22.26
CA ASP A 73 9.50 -7.75 -22.16
C ASP A 73 10.00 -7.61 -20.71
N VAL A 74 9.08 -7.56 -19.75
CA VAL A 74 9.40 -7.52 -18.33
C VAL A 74 9.80 -8.92 -17.80
N GLY A 75 9.61 -9.98 -18.57
CA GLY A 75 9.99 -11.35 -18.21
C GLY A 75 8.99 -12.06 -17.30
N GLU A 76 7.72 -11.61 -17.28
CA GLU A 76 6.63 -12.32 -16.60
C GLU A 76 6.23 -13.55 -17.43
N ALA A 77 7.00 -14.64 -17.32
CA ALA A 77 6.69 -15.92 -17.96
C ALA A 77 5.54 -16.62 -17.20
N TYR A 78 4.32 -16.48 -17.71
CA TYR A 78 3.24 -17.42 -17.39
C TYR A 78 3.26 -18.54 -18.44
N CYS A 79 3.41 -19.79 -18.01
CA CYS A 79 3.12 -20.92 -18.89
C CYS A 79 1.63 -20.86 -19.24
N SER A 80 1.31 -20.44 -20.46
CA SER A 80 -0.06 -20.47 -20.96
C SER A 80 -0.43 -21.92 -21.23
N THR A 81 -1.17 -22.51 -20.31
CA THR A 81 -2.01 -23.66 -20.62
C THR A 81 -3.36 -23.40 -19.98
N ASN A 82 -4.29 -22.92 -20.82
CA ASN A 82 -5.72 -22.80 -20.58
C ASN A 82 -6.15 -22.04 -19.31
N ASN A 83 -6.20 -20.70 -19.40
CA ASN A 83 -7.07 -19.78 -18.63
C ASN A 83 -7.23 -19.97 -17.10
N LEU A 84 -6.36 -20.74 -16.45
CA LEU A 84 -6.27 -20.86 -15.00
C LEU A 84 -4.83 -20.61 -14.59
N GLN A 85 -4.62 -19.43 -14.00
CA GLN A 85 -3.31 -18.92 -13.64
C GLN A 85 -2.84 -19.57 -12.33
N THR A 86 -2.26 -20.77 -12.40
CA THR A 86 -1.59 -21.43 -11.27
C THR A 86 -0.08 -21.21 -11.32
N PRO A 87 0.59 -20.86 -10.21
CA PRO A 87 2.04 -20.76 -10.17
C PRO A 87 2.68 -22.15 -10.35
N CYS A 88 3.66 -22.26 -11.24
CA CYS A 88 4.46 -23.47 -11.43
C CYS A 88 5.19 -23.79 -10.12
N ARG A 89 4.69 -24.78 -9.37
CA ARG A 89 5.37 -25.30 -8.18
C ARG A 89 6.51 -26.20 -8.65
N SER A 90 7.73 -25.67 -8.66
CA SER A 90 8.94 -26.49 -8.79
C SER A 90 9.00 -27.43 -7.59
N LYS A 91 8.82 -28.74 -7.81
CA LYS A 91 9.30 -29.77 -6.89
C LYS A 91 10.77 -30.00 -7.21
N SER A 92 11.64 -29.79 -6.24
CA SER A 92 12.81 -30.64 -5.98
C SER A 92 13.23 -30.50 -4.53
#